data_AF-A0A956JEV1-F1
#
_entry.id   AF-A0A956JEV1-F1
#
_cell.length_a   1.000
_cell.length_b   1.000
_cell.length_c   1.000
_cell.angle_alpha   90.00
_cell.angle_beta   90.00
_cell.angle_gamma   90.00
#
_symmetry.space_group_name_H-M   'P 1'
#
loop_
_entity.id
_entity.type
_entity.pdbx_description
1 polymer ?
#
loop_
_entity_poly.entity_id
_entity_poly.type
_entity_poly.pdbx_seq_one_letter_code
_entity_poly.pdbx_strand_id
1 'polypeptide(L)'
;MSDGSDGSDERLTFLDRVMRAQGRGGSAATILMIVGVAGVLFGASGLLSIARQPWDLDAASPVAESIDSDCGPFTGGAFIIDVDGESLRCGGSDTKCGWEGPVAVAYDPDAPARCRVASNVDRLSDYERNMLVLDLVFLLAFIAGASYRRSEALRMADIVDGGAARLGRRRRLRRIAGLCLVAAALGGNLFALLFVLGAG
;
A
#
# COMPACT_ATOMS: atom_id res chain seq x y z
N MET A 1 26.49 56.91 -19.34
CA MET A 1 26.95 55.71 -18.62
C MET A 1 25.70 54.96 -18.21
N SER A 2 25.48 53.82 -18.87
CA SER A 2 24.21 53.09 -18.86
C SER A 2 24.04 52.25 -17.61
N ASP A 3 22.89 52.38 -16.95
CA ASP A 3 22.33 51.44 -15.99
C ASP A 3 22.16 50.06 -16.67
N GLY A 4 23.00 49.10 -16.27
CA GLY A 4 22.96 47.72 -16.76
C GLY A 4 22.73 46.68 -15.66
N SER A 5 22.41 47.11 -14.43
CA SER A 5 22.44 46.25 -13.24
C SER A 5 21.08 45.70 -12.79
N ASP A 6 19.96 46.25 -13.28
CA ASP A 6 18.64 46.01 -12.68
C ASP A 6 17.99 44.69 -13.15
N GLY A 7 18.24 44.26 -14.40
CA GLY A 7 17.63 43.05 -14.96
C GLY A 7 18.31 41.72 -14.60
N SER A 8 19.57 41.75 -14.14
CA SER A 8 20.32 40.54 -13.75
C SER A 8 19.90 40.02 -12.38
N ASP A 9 19.61 40.92 -11.44
CA ASP A 9 19.20 40.57 -10.08
C ASP A 9 17.77 40.02 -10.02
N GLU A 10 16.86 40.55 -10.84
CA GLU A 10 15.52 39.97 -11.01
C GLU A 10 15.56 38.56 -11.63
N ARG A 11 16.45 38.33 -12.60
CA ARG A 11 16.63 36.99 -13.21
C ARG A 11 17.21 35.99 -12.22
N LEU A 12 18.19 36.37 -11.41
CA LEU A 12 18.80 35.52 -10.39
C LEU A 12 17.79 35.17 -9.28
N THR A 13 17.02 36.15 -8.79
CA THR A 13 15.99 35.91 -7.76
C THR A 13 14.79 35.12 -8.28
N PHE A 14 14.47 35.20 -9.58
CA PHE A 14 13.49 34.34 -10.23
C PHE A 14 14.00 32.90 -10.35
N LEU A 15 15.22 32.70 -10.85
CA LEU A 15 15.84 31.37 -10.96
C LEU A 15 15.99 30.69 -9.61
N ASP A 16 16.39 31.42 -8.57
CA ASP A 16 16.50 30.92 -7.20
C ASP A 16 15.14 30.50 -6.62
N ARG A 17 14.07 31.29 -6.86
CA ARG A 17 12.69 30.89 -6.49
C ARG A 17 12.22 29.64 -7.24
N VAL A 18 12.52 29.53 -8.53
CA VAL A 18 12.18 28.34 -9.34
C VAL A 18 12.95 27.12 -8.84
N MET A 19 14.25 27.26 -8.55
CA MET A 19 15.11 26.19 -8.05
C MET A 19 14.68 25.70 -6.66
N ARG A 20 14.36 26.60 -5.72
CA ARG A 20 13.84 26.22 -4.39
C ARG A 20 12.45 25.56 -4.44
N ALA A 21 11.55 26.08 -5.27
CA ALA A 21 10.23 25.47 -5.46
C ALA A 21 10.34 24.07 -6.09
N GLN A 22 11.32 23.86 -6.96
CA GLN A 22 11.63 22.56 -7.53
C GLN A 22 12.31 21.60 -6.56
N GLY A 23 13.21 22.07 -5.70
CA GLY A 23 13.85 21.22 -4.69
C GLY A 23 12.82 20.61 -3.74
N ARG A 24 11.80 21.37 -3.34
CA ARG A 24 10.70 20.88 -2.50
C ARG A 24 9.73 19.95 -3.24
N GLY A 25 9.26 20.34 -4.43
CA GLY A 25 8.31 19.53 -5.21
C GLY A 25 8.91 18.23 -5.76
N GLY A 26 10.17 18.28 -6.21
CA GLY A 26 10.91 17.12 -6.71
C GLY A 26 11.27 16.11 -5.62
N SER A 27 11.60 16.60 -4.42
CA SER A 27 11.87 15.75 -3.25
C SER A 27 10.61 14.99 -2.82
N ALA A 28 9.47 15.70 -2.65
CA ALA A 28 8.21 15.07 -2.27
C ALA A 28 7.73 14.00 -3.28
N ALA A 29 7.83 14.27 -4.58
CA ALA A 29 7.45 13.30 -5.60
C ALA A 29 8.39 12.08 -5.65
N THR A 30 9.67 12.27 -5.33
CA THR A 30 10.64 11.17 -5.23
C THR A 30 10.35 10.33 -3.99
N ILE A 31 10.03 10.94 -2.86
CA ILE A 31 9.60 10.22 -1.64
C ILE A 31 8.34 9.40 -1.94
N LEU A 32 7.32 9.98 -2.57
CA LEU A 32 6.09 9.26 -2.94
C LEU A 32 6.36 8.08 -3.88
N MET A 33 7.30 8.22 -4.81
CA MET A 33 7.72 7.10 -5.65
C MET A 33 8.43 6.00 -4.85
N ILE A 34 9.37 6.35 -3.97
CA ILE A 34 10.12 5.37 -3.17
C ILE A 34 9.17 4.62 -2.24
N VAL A 35 8.33 5.35 -1.50
CA VAL A 35 7.31 4.78 -0.61
C VAL A 35 6.34 3.91 -1.41
N GLY A 36 5.89 4.37 -2.58
CA GLY A 36 5.03 3.60 -3.45
C GLY A 36 5.68 2.32 -3.98
N VAL A 37 6.95 2.35 -4.37
CA VAL A 37 7.68 1.13 -4.81
C VAL A 37 7.86 0.16 -3.66
N ALA A 38 8.36 0.63 -2.52
CA ALA A 38 8.53 -0.21 -1.34
C ALA A 38 7.20 -0.84 -0.91
N GLY A 39 6.13 -0.05 -0.92
CA GLY A 39 4.79 -0.50 -0.60
C GLY A 39 4.22 -1.51 -1.61
N VAL A 40 4.43 -1.31 -2.91
CA VAL A 40 3.98 -2.27 -3.95
C VAL A 40 4.76 -3.59 -3.85
N LEU A 41 6.06 -3.54 -3.56
CA LEU A 41 6.86 -4.75 -3.35
C LEU A 41 6.41 -5.52 -2.11
N PHE A 42 6.15 -4.80 -1.01
CA PHE A 42 5.59 -5.37 0.21
C PHE A 42 4.21 -5.99 -0.07
N GLY A 43 3.33 -5.27 -0.77
CA GLY A 43 2.02 -5.74 -1.16
C GLY A 43 2.00 -6.97 -2.05
N ALA A 44 2.89 -7.04 -3.03
CA ALA A 44 3.04 -8.23 -3.87
C ALA A 44 3.35 -9.48 -3.04
N SER A 45 4.13 -9.35 -1.96
CA SER A 45 4.37 -10.47 -1.05
C SER A 45 3.13 -10.83 -0.21
N GLY A 46 2.35 -9.84 0.24
CA GLY A 46 1.07 -10.04 0.92
C GLY A 46 0.03 -10.73 0.02
N LEU A 47 -0.12 -10.27 -1.22
CA LEU A 47 -1.01 -10.87 -2.22
C LEU A 47 -0.66 -12.33 -2.53
N LEU A 48 0.63 -12.66 -2.60
CA LEU A 48 1.06 -14.05 -2.76
C LEU A 48 0.64 -14.93 -1.58
N SER A 49 0.70 -14.40 -0.35
CA SER A 49 0.21 -15.10 0.83
C SER A 49 -1.31 -15.30 0.80
N ILE A 50 -2.08 -14.30 0.37
CA ILE A 50 -3.54 -14.40 0.20
C ILE A 50 -3.89 -15.43 -0.88
N ALA A 51 -3.18 -15.42 -2.01
CA ALA A 51 -3.44 -16.35 -3.10
C ALA A 51 -3.14 -17.81 -2.73
N ARG A 52 -2.24 -18.04 -1.77
CA ARG A 52 -1.86 -19.39 -1.28
C ARG A 52 -2.75 -19.92 -0.17
N GLN A 53 -3.77 -19.16 0.25
CA GLN A 53 -4.73 -19.61 1.25
C GLN A 53 -5.48 -20.85 0.78
N PRO A 54 -5.91 -21.73 1.70
CA PRO A 54 -6.71 -22.90 1.35
C PRO A 54 -8.15 -22.48 1.06
N TRP A 55 -8.37 -21.94 -0.15
CA TRP A 55 -9.68 -21.51 -0.67
C TRP A 55 -10.65 -22.65 -0.94
N ASP A 56 -10.17 -23.89 -0.90
CA ASP A 56 -10.97 -25.09 -1.09
C ASP A 56 -11.70 -25.54 0.19
N LEU A 57 -11.43 -24.89 1.34
CA LEU A 57 -12.16 -25.13 2.58
C LEU A 57 -13.58 -24.57 2.45
N ASP A 58 -14.55 -25.33 2.92
CA ASP A 58 -15.96 -25.02 2.87
C ASP A 58 -16.65 -25.27 4.24
N ALA A 59 -17.97 -25.07 4.30
CA ALA A 59 -18.75 -25.25 5.52
C ALA A 59 -18.79 -26.70 6.03
N ALA A 60 -18.37 -27.69 5.24
CA ALA A 60 -18.28 -29.10 5.64
C ALA A 60 -16.91 -29.46 6.24
N SER A 61 -15.93 -28.56 6.14
CA SER A 61 -14.58 -28.77 6.65
C SER A 61 -14.61 -28.89 8.19
N PRO A 62 -13.84 -29.84 8.77
CA PRO A 62 -13.77 -30.01 10.21
C PRO A 62 -13.19 -28.75 10.88
N VAL A 63 -13.66 -28.47 12.10
CA VAL A 63 -13.28 -27.29 12.88
C VAL A 63 -12.61 -27.73 14.16
N ALA A 64 -11.46 -27.13 14.46
CA ALA A 64 -10.75 -27.28 15.72
C ALA A 64 -10.66 -25.91 16.43
N GLU A 65 -10.58 -25.94 17.76
CA GLU A 65 -10.32 -24.75 18.56
C GLU A 65 -8.80 -24.57 18.70
N SER A 66 -8.28 -23.37 18.45
CA SER A 66 -6.85 -23.11 18.58
C SER A 66 -6.43 -23.08 20.05
N ILE A 67 -5.35 -23.76 20.37
CA ILE A 67 -4.78 -23.82 21.72
C ILE A 67 -3.82 -22.64 21.97
N ASP A 68 -3.16 -22.15 20.91
CA ASP A 68 -2.24 -21.02 20.93
C ASP A 68 -2.14 -20.37 19.53
N SER A 69 -1.50 -19.21 19.44
CA SER A 69 -1.25 -18.50 18.18
C SER A 69 0.07 -17.74 18.18
N ASP A 70 0.83 -17.83 17.08
CA ASP A 70 2.04 -17.06 16.81
C ASP A 70 1.75 -15.95 15.80
N CYS A 71 2.13 -14.71 16.14
CA CYS A 71 1.54 -13.50 15.60
C CYS A 71 2.60 -12.48 15.25
N GLY A 72 2.67 -12.10 13.96
CA GLY A 72 3.53 -11.03 13.51
C GLY A 72 2.75 -9.92 12.79
N PRO A 73 3.09 -8.64 13.01
CA PRO A 73 2.45 -7.52 12.33
C PRO A 73 2.58 -7.58 10.79
N PHE A 74 3.56 -8.35 10.29
CA PHE A 74 3.87 -8.49 8.87
C PHE A 74 3.67 -9.92 8.33
N THR A 75 3.55 -10.92 9.19
CA THR A 75 3.45 -12.35 8.79
C THR A 75 2.03 -12.91 8.92
N GLY A 76 1.11 -12.17 9.58
CA GLY A 76 -0.20 -12.68 9.97
C GLY A 76 -0.12 -13.55 11.23
N GLY A 77 -1.18 -14.30 11.47
CA GLY A 77 -1.27 -15.31 12.54
C GLY A 77 -1.02 -16.73 12.01
N ALA A 78 -0.36 -17.54 12.81
CA ALA A 78 -0.39 -19.00 12.69
C ALA A 78 -1.00 -19.57 13.97
N PHE A 79 -1.88 -20.55 13.84
CA PHE A 79 -2.56 -21.19 14.96
C PHE A 79 -1.90 -22.53 15.30
N ILE A 80 -1.99 -22.91 16.57
CA ILE A 80 -1.69 -24.27 17.02
C ILE A 80 -3.03 -24.93 17.33
N ILE A 81 -3.31 -26.06 16.68
CA ILE A 81 -4.53 -26.86 16.87
C ILE A 81 -4.16 -28.26 17.37
N ASP A 82 -5.08 -28.88 18.11
CA ASP A 82 -5.00 -30.30 18.44
C ASP A 82 -5.91 -31.08 17.48
N VAL A 83 -5.33 -32.02 16.73
CA VAL A 83 -6.08 -32.93 15.86
C VAL A 83 -5.61 -34.34 16.18
N ASP A 84 -6.53 -35.19 16.62
CA ASP A 84 -6.27 -36.58 17.00
C ASP A 84 -5.14 -36.79 18.04
N GLY A 85 -4.92 -35.80 18.92
CA GLY A 85 -3.89 -35.83 19.96
C GLY A 85 -2.53 -35.33 19.51
N GLU A 86 -2.41 -34.82 18.28
CA GLU A 86 -1.22 -34.14 17.77
C GLU A 86 -1.42 -32.63 17.70
N SER A 87 -0.50 -31.89 18.34
CA SER A 87 -0.43 -30.44 18.21
C SER A 87 0.25 -30.04 16.91
N LEU A 88 -0.52 -29.44 16.01
CA LEU A 88 -0.09 -29.05 14.67
C LEU A 88 -0.13 -27.53 14.53
N ARG A 89 0.92 -26.96 13.95
CA ARG A 89 0.91 -25.58 13.50
C ARG A 89 0.17 -25.52 12.17
N CYS A 90 -0.94 -24.81 12.15
CA CYS A 90 -1.74 -24.59 10.96
C CYS A 90 -1.92 -23.09 10.74
N GLY A 91 -2.00 -22.66 9.50
CA GLY A 91 -2.43 -21.29 9.20
C GLY A 91 -1.61 -20.58 8.14
N GLY A 92 -2.10 -19.39 7.83
CA GLY A 92 -1.56 -18.45 6.85
C GLY A 92 -2.04 -17.04 7.17
N SER A 93 -1.76 -16.08 6.28
CA SER A 93 -2.05 -14.65 6.40
C SER A 93 -3.51 -14.21 6.63
N ASP A 94 -4.42 -15.08 7.07
CA ASP A 94 -5.85 -14.78 7.18
C ASP A 94 -6.22 -14.05 8.49
N THR A 95 -5.28 -13.82 9.40
CA THR A 95 -5.60 -13.33 10.74
C THR A 95 -4.66 -12.26 11.27
N LYS A 96 -5.25 -11.18 11.77
CA LYS A 96 -4.74 -10.49 12.96
C LYS A 96 -5.03 -11.44 14.11
N CYS A 97 -4.03 -11.80 14.89
CA CYS A 97 -4.27 -12.63 16.06
C CYS A 97 -5.31 -12.02 16.97
N GLY A 98 -6.21 -12.85 17.47
CA GLY A 98 -7.12 -12.48 18.53
C GLY A 98 -6.29 -12.10 19.75
N TRP A 99 -6.45 -10.89 20.25
CA TRP A 99 -6.00 -10.53 21.59
C TRP A 99 -6.91 -11.16 22.67
N GLU A 100 -7.87 -12.00 22.26
CA GLU A 100 -9.08 -12.37 23.00
C GLU A 100 -9.26 -13.89 23.19
N GLY A 101 -8.19 -14.70 23.02
CA GLY A 101 -8.19 -16.13 23.37
C GLY A 101 -8.37 -17.10 22.18
N PRO A 102 -8.82 -18.34 22.45
CA PRO A 102 -8.94 -19.40 21.46
C PRO A 102 -9.83 -19.03 20.26
N VAL A 103 -9.41 -19.39 19.05
CA VAL A 103 -10.09 -19.11 17.78
C VAL A 103 -10.45 -20.42 17.09
N ALA A 104 -11.70 -20.53 16.62
CA ALA A 104 -12.13 -21.66 15.80
C ALA A 104 -11.54 -21.58 14.39
N VAL A 105 -10.87 -22.65 13.96
CA VAL A 105 -10.22 -22.79 12.66
C VAL A 105 -10.74 -24.03 11.93
N ALA A 106 -11.13 -23.83 10.67
CA ALA A 106 -11.45 -24.90 9.74
C ALA A 106 -10.16 -25.42 9.10
N TYR A 107 -10.01 -26.73 8.96
CA TYR A 107 -8.81 -27.34 8.39
C TYR A 107 -9.15 -28.43 7.36
N ASP A 108 -8.18 -28.72 6.49
CA ASP A 108 -8.26 -29.81 5.52
C ASP A 108 -7.96 -31.15 6.24
N PRO A 109 -8.88 -32.12 6.28
CA PRO A 109 -8.68 -33.38 6.99
C PRO A 109 -7.51 -34.21 6.42
N ASP A 110 -7.20 -34.06 5.12
CA ASP A 110 -6.09 -34.75 4.48
C ASP A 110 -4.76 -34.00 4.66
N ALA A 111 -4.81 -32.72 5.06
CA ALA A 111 -3.65 -31.87 5.30
C ALA A 111 -3.91 -30.82 6.40
N PRO A 112 -3.97 -31.19 7.69
CA PRO A 112 -4.45 -30.30 8.77
C PRO A 112 -3.64 -29.01 8.98
N ALA A 113 -2.40 -28.95 8.46
CA ALA A 113 -1.61 -27.73 8.43
C ALA A 113 -2.22 -26.63 7.53
N ARG A 114 -3.07 -26.99 6.56
CA ARG A 114 -3.86 -26.08 5.73
C ARG A 114 -5.15 -25.75 6.47
N CYS A 115 -5.14 -24.63 7.20
CA CYS A 115 -6.30 -24.16 7.93
C CYS A 115 -6.57 -22.67 7.70
N ARG A 116 -7.79 -22.27 7.99
CA ARG A 116 -8.29 -20.89 7.92
C ARG A 116 -9.25 -20.67 9.09
N VAL A 117 -9.39 -19.45 9.59
CA VAL A 117 -10.42 -19.16 10.61
C VAL A 117 -11.78 -19.55 10.07
N ALA A 118 -12.53 -20.33 10.86
CA ALA A 118 -13.79 -20.91 10.44
C ALA A 118 -14.79 -19.84 9.99
N SER A 119 -14.79 -18.68 10.65
CA SER A 119 -15.63 -17.55 10.27
C SER A 119 -15.24 -16.91 8.93
N ASN A 120 -14.02 -17.11 8.44
CA ASN A 120 -13.49 -16.57 7.18
C ASN A 120 -13.47 -17.60 6.04
N VAL A 121 -14.02 -18.79 6.24
CA VAL A 121 -14.26 -19.76 5.16
C VAL A 121 -15.08 -19.07 4.05
N ASP A 122 -14.68 -19.28 2.78
CA ASP A 122 -15.27 -18.64 1.58
C ASP A 122 -15.21 -17.10 1.48
N ARG A 123 -14.51 -16.39 2.39
CA ARG A 123 -14.43 -14.92 2.34
C ARG A 123 -13.08 -14.37 2.74
N LEU A 124 -12.70 -13.21 2.19
CA LEU A 124 -11.52 -12.46 2.65
C LEU A 124 -11.70 -12.03 4.10
N SER A 125 -10.66 -12.24 4.92
CA SER A 125 -10.61 -11.74 6.29
C SER A 125 -10.40 -10.24 6.34
N ASP A 126 -10.64 -9.62 7.49
CA ASP A 126 -10.41 -8.18 7.66
C ASP A 126 -8.94 -7.80 7.51
N TYR A 127 -8.01 -8.68 7.90
CA TYR A 127 -6.58 -8.45 7.67
C TYR A 127 -6.25 -8.44 6.18
N GLU A 128 -6.73 -9.43 5.42
CA GLU A 128 -6.49 -9.52 3.98
C GLU A 128 -7.10 -8.33 3.24
N ARG A 129 -8.33 -7.92 3.63
CA ARG A 129 -8.98 -6.71 3.11
C ARG A 129 -8.16 -5.46 3.41
N ASN A 130 -7.66 -5.33 4.63
CA ASN A 130 -6.83 -4.19 5.02
C ASN A 130 -5.51 -4.14 4.25
N MET A 131 -4.87 -5.29 4.01
CA MET A 131 -3.67 -5.35 3.18
C MET A 131 -3.96 -4.94 1.72
N LEU A 132 -5.08 -5.39 1.13
CA LEU A 132 -5.49 -4.95 -0.21
C LEU A 132 -5.72 -3.43 -0.29
N VAL A 133 -6.34 -2.82 0.74
CA VAL A 133 -6.53 -1.36 0.80
C VAL A 133 -5.18 -0.65 0.91
N LEU A 134 -4.28 -1.14 1.75
CA LEU A 134 -2.95 -0.57 1.92
C LEU A 134 -2.12 -0.63 0.63
N ASP A 135 -2.18 -1.75 -0.08
CA ASP A 135 -1.50 -1.94 -1.37
C ASP A 135 -2.02 -0.97 -2.43
N LEU A 136 -3.35 -0.76 -2.46
CA LEU A 136 -3.96 0.22 -3.36
C LEU A 136 -3.48 1.64 -3.04
N VAL A 137 -3.35 2.00 -1.76
CA VAL A 137 -2.82 3.31 -1.33
C VAL A 137 -1.38 3.49 -1.81
N PHE A 138 -0.52 2.49 -1.65
CA PHE A 138 0.87 2.55 -2.11
C PHE A 138 0.97 2.65 -3.63
N LEU A 139 0.16 1.90 -4.36
CA LEU A 139 0.09 1.97 -5.82
C LEU A 139 -0.33 3.38 -6.28
N LEU A 140 -1.34 3.97 -5.64
CA LEU A 140 -1.79 5.33 -5.95
C LEU A 140 -0.73 6.38 -5.62
N ALA A 141 -0.01 6.23 -4.51
CA ALA A 141 1.12 7.11 -4.15
C ALA A 141 2.25 7.03 -5.20
N PHE A 142 2.57 5.82 -5.67
CA PHE A 142 3.53 5.61 -6.75
C PHE A 142 3.10 6.33 -8.04
N ILE A 143 1.86 6.11 -8.48
CA ILE A 143 1.31 6.74 -9.70
C ILE A 143 1.31 8.26 -9.57
N ALA A 144 0.98 8.80 -8.39
CA ALA A 144 1.02 10.22 -8.11
C ALA A 144 2.43 10.81 -8.27
N GLY A 145 3.43 10.19 -7.62
CA GLY A 145 4.83 10.60 -7.69
C GLY A 145 5.38 10.53 -9.13
N ALA A 146 5.15 9.41 -9.81
CA ALA A 146 5.61 9.18 -11.18
C ALA A 146 4.98 10.19 -12.17
N SER A 147 3.66 10.43 -12.05
CA SER A 147 2.93 11.39 -12.89
C SER A 147 3.40 12.82 -12.64
N TYR A 148 3.65 13.20 -11.39
CA TYR A 148 4.16 14.52 -11.05
C TYR A 148 5.57 14.74 -11.62
N ARG A 149 6.49 13.79 -11.42
CA ARG A 149 7.85 13.86 -11.97
C ARG A 149 7.84 13.99 -13.49
N ARG A 150 7.01 13.18 -14.17
CA ARG A 150 6.86 13.27 -15.63
C ARG A 150 6.31 14.63 -16.06
N SER A 151 5.41 15.23 -15.29
CA SER A 151 4.88 16.58 -15.56
C SER A 151 5.96 17.68 -15.44
N GLU A 152 6.87 17.54 -14.47
CA GLU A 152 8.00 18.48 -14.28
C GLU A 152 9.08 18.28 -15.33
N ALA A 153 9.36 17.04 -15.75
CA ALA A 153 10.26 16.78 -16.88
C ALA A 153 9.77 17.43 -18.17
N LEU A 154 8.46 17.35 -18.46
CA LEU A 154 7.87 18.05 -19.61
C LEU A 154 7.94 19.57 -19.47
N ARG A 155 7.75 20.10 -18.25
CA ARG A 155 7.92 21.54 -17.99
C ARG A 155 9.33 22.00 -18.31
N MET A 156 10.34 21.19 -17.96
CA MET A 156 11.73 21.53 -18.24
C MET A 156 12.08 21.47 -19.71
N ALA A 157 11.61 20.45 -20.41
CA ALA A 157 11.77 20.39 -21.86
C ALA A 157 11.15 21.63 -22.54
N ASP A 158 9.95 22.05 -22.11
CA ASP A 158 9.29 23.25 -22.64
C ASP A 158 10.06 24.56 -22.35
N ILE A 159 10.71 24.68 -21.19
CA ILE A 159 11.56 25.84 -20.84
C ILE A 159 12.82 25.88 -21.71
N VAL A 160 13.46 24.73 -21.92
CA VAL A 160 14.67 24.62 -22.76
C VAL A 160 14.34 24.89 -24.23
N ASP A 161 13.21 24.37 -24.71
CA ASP A 161 12.77 24.53 -26.10
C ASP A 161 12.14 25.91 -26.39
N GLY A 162 11.94 26.76 -25.37
CA GLY A 162 11.32 28.08 -25.50
C GLY A 162 9.86 28.04 -25.96
N GLY A 163 9.17 26.92 -25.76
CA GLY A 163 7.86 26.64 -26.37
C GLY A 163 6.85 26.01 -25.42
N ALA A 164 5.60 25.91 -25.88
CA ALA A 164 4.46 25.45 -25.07
C ALA A 164 3.79 24.17 -25.61
N ALA A 165 4.50 23.43 -26.47
CA ALA A 165 3.95 22.29 -27.23
C ALA A 165 3.37 21.16 -26.35
N ARG A 166 3.81 21.04 -25.09
CA ARG A 166 3.47 19.90 -24.21
C ARG A 166 2.52 20.28 -23.07
N LEU A 167 1.93 21.49 -23.08
CA LEU A 167 1.02 22.00 -22.05
C LEU A 167 -0.18 21.08 -21.76
N GLY A 168 -0.85 20.56 -22.80
CA GLY A 168 -2.01 19.68 -22.64
C GLY A 168 -1.66 18.39 -21.90
N ARG A 169 -0.54 17.75 -22.27
CA ARG A 169 -0.01 16.55 -21.62
C ARG A 169 0.40 16.81 -20.17
N ARG A 170 1.05 17.96 -19.91
CA ARG A 170 1.44 18.38 -18.56
C ARG A 170 0.22 18.59 -17.65
N ARG A 171 -0.83 19.27 -18.13
CA ARG A 171 -2.08 19.45 -17.36
C ARG A 171 -2.74 18.10 -17.02
N ARG A 172 -2.77 17.16 -17.98
CA ARG A 172 -3.30 15.81 -17.77
C ARG A 172 -2.52 15.06 -16.67
N LEU A 173 -1.19 15.08 -16.74
CA LEU A 173 -0.35 14.41 -15.73
C LEU A 173 -0.52 15.02 -14.32
N ARG A 174 -0.66 16.35 -14.23
CA ARG A 174 -0.94 17.01 -12.94
C ARG A 174 -2.32 16.65 -12.39
N ARG A 175 -3.35 16.51 -13.24
CA ARG A 175 -4.67 16.03 -12.82
C ARG A 175 -4.61 14.61 -12.29
N ILE A 176 -3.94 13.70 -13.01
CA ILE A 176 -3.75 12.31 -12.55
C ILE A 176 -3.01 12.29 -11.21
N ALA A 177 -1.91 13.04 -11.08
CA ALA A 177 -1.15 13.12 -9.84
C ALA A 177 -2.02 13.60 -8.66
N GLY A 178 -2.83 14.64 -8.87
CA GLY A 178 -3.74 15.15 -7.84
C GLY A 178 -4.83 14.15 -7.46
N LEU A 179 -5.49 13.53 -8.44
CA LEU A 179 -6.54 12.53 -8.19
C LEU A 179 -6.01 11.32 -7.43
N CYS A 180 -4.85 10.79 -7.83
CA CYS A 180 -4.22 9.67 -7.15
C CYS A 180 -3.79 10.04 -5.72
N LEU A 181 -3.28 11.25 -5.49
CA LEU A 181 -2.91 11.70 -4.15
C LEU A 181 -4.13 11.82 -3.22
N VAL A 182 -5.24 12.39 -3.70
CA VAL A 182 -6.48 12.48 -2.92
C VAL A 182 -7.02 11.09 -2.61
N ALA A 183 -7.04 10.18 -3.60
CA ALA A 183 -7.49 8.81 -3.39
C ALA A 183 -6.59 8.05 -2.41
N ALA A 184 -5.26 8.21 -2.50
CA ALA A 184 -4.30 7.62 -1.57
C ALA A 184 -4.51 8.16 -0.14
N ALA A 185 -4.75 9.46 0.02
CA ALA A 185 -5.03 10.05 1.33
C ALA A 185 -6.34 9.53 1.93
N LEU A 186 -7.41 9.42 1.14
CA LEU A 186 -8.69 8.86 1.60
C LEU A 186 -8.53 7.37 1.97
N GLY A 187 -7.86 6.58 1.14
CA GLY A 187 -7.59 5.17 1.42
C GLY A 187 -6.70 4.97 2.65
N GLY A 188 -5.69 5.82 2.85
CA GLY A 188 -4.82 5.77 4.03
C GLY A 188 -5.57 6.10 5.32
N ASN A 189 -6.48 7.09 5.28
CA ASN A 189 -7.37 7.39 6.41
C ASN A 189 -8.33 6.24 6.69
N LEU A 190 -8.91 5.63 5.66
CA LEU A 190 -9.76 4.45 5.81
C LEU A 190 -8.99 3.29 6.43
N PHE A 191 -7.79 3.00 5.94
CA PHE A 191 -6.92 1.97 6.51
C PHE A 191 -6.60 2.25 7.98
N ALA A 192 -6.26 3.49 8.34
CA ALA A 192 -5.99 3.87 9.72
C ALA A 192 -7.23 3.66 10.61
N LEU A 193 -8.42 4.04 10.14
CA LEU A 193 -9.68 3.81 10.85
C LEU A 193 -9.97 2.31 11.02
N LEU A 194 -9.85 1.51 9.97
CA LEU A 194 -10.07 0.06 10.03
C LEU A 194 -9.04 -0.64 10.92
N PHE A 195 -7.79 -0.19 10.90
CA PHE A 195 -6.74 -0.76 11.71
C PHE A 195 -6.91 -0.43 13.20
N VAL A 196 -7.35 0.80 13.53
CA VAL A 196 -7.59 1.27 14.90
C VAL A 196 -8.90 0.75 15.48
N LEU A 197 -9.98 0.75 14.70
CA LEU A 197 -11.30 0.29 15.14
C LEU A 197 -11.43 -1.24 15.14
N GLY A 198 -10.71 -1.94 14.26
CA GLY A 198 -10.61 -3.40 14.26
C GLY A 198 -9.50 -3.95 15.18
N ALA A 199 -9.04 -3.17 16.16
CA ALA A 199 -8.07 -3.58 17.18
C ALA A 199 -8.68 -3.56 18.60
N GLY A 200 -9.99 -3.43 18.71
CA GLY A 200 -10.73 -3.48 19.97
C GLY A 200 -11.91 -4.43 19.88
#